data_AF-A0A7C8ZAS7-F1
#
_entry.id   AF-A0A7C8ZAS7-F1
#
_cell.length_a   1.000
_cell.length_b   1.000
_cell.length_c   1.000
_cell.angle_alpha   90.00
_cell.angle_beta   90.00
_cell.angle_gamma   90.00
#
_symmetry.space_group_name_H-M   'P 1'
#
loop_
_entity.id
_entity.type
_entity.pdbx_description
1 polymer ?
#
loop_
_entity_poly.entity_id
_entity_poly.type
_entity_poly.pdbx_seq_one_letter_code
_entity_poly.pdbx_strand_id
1 'polypeptide(L)'
;LFRSDSLRQGHQAMVFVHSRKDTGKTAERLVELAREENNLELFQNETHPQFQLIKKEVMKSRNKELVGLFDNGIGIHHAGMLRADRALTERLFSDGLLKVLVCTATLAWGVNLPAHTVVIKGTQIYDPKAGGWRDLGMLDVMQIFGRAGRPQFDKSGEGIIITSHEKLAHYLRLLTSQLPIESQFINSLKDNLNAEVALGTVTNVKEACAWLGYTYLFIRMKMNPLAYGIGWDEVVADPSLSLKQRAFITDAARALDKAKMMRFDEKSGNFYCT
;
A
#
# COMPACT_ATOMS: atom_id res chain seq x y z
N LEU A 1 -2.00 -22.59 5.69
CA LEU A 1 -1.80 -21.12 5.66
C LEU A 1 -0.49 -20.74 6.35
N PHE A 2 -0.18 -21.34 7.51
CA PHE A 2 1.15 -21.29 8.10
C PHE A 2 1.94 -22.53 7.68
N ARG A 3 3.25 -22.42 7.44
CA ARG A 3 4.13 -23.54 7.78
C ARG A 3 4.07 -23.63 9.30
N SER A 4 3.45 -24.69 9.81
CA SER A 4 3.32 -24.92 11.26
C SER A 4 4.67 -24.85 11.97
N ASP A 5 5.78 -25.00 11.24
CA ASP A 5 7.16 -24.81 11.69
C ASP A 5 7.44 -23.45 12.37
N SER A 6 6.95 -22.33 11.83
CA SER A 6 7.26 -21.02 12.45
C SER A 6 6.54 -20.83 13.78
N LEU A 7 5.29 -21.29 13.88
CA LEU A 7 4.54 -21.28 15.15
C LEU A 7 5.11 -22.29 16.15
N ARG A 8 5.56 -23.46 15.67
CA ARG A 8 6.28 -24.46 16.48
C ARG A 8 7.59 -23.91 17.05
N GLN A 9 8.25 -22.99 16.36
CA GLN A 9 9.42 -22.25 16.85
C GLN A 9 9.06 -21.10 17.81
N GLY A 10 7.77 -20.91 18.12
CA GLY A 10 7.28 -19.89 19.04
C GLY A 10 7.19 -18.48 18.45
N HIS A 11 7.44 -18.32 17.15
CA HIS A 11 7.41 -17.04 16.45
C HIS A 11 5.97 -16.54 16.27
N GLN A 12 5.83 -15.21 16.20
CA GLN A 12 4.55 -14.56 15.96
C GLN A 12 4.33 -14.27 14.48
N ALA A 13 3.07 -14.31 14.05
CA ALA A 13 2.69 -14.04 12.67
C ALA A 13 1.63 -12.94 12.54
N MET A 14 1.74 -12.13 11.49
CA MET A 14 0.69 -11.21 11.05
C MET A 14 0.06 -11.70 9.76
N VAL A 15 -1.28 -11.66 9.68
CA VAL A 15 -2.04 -12.02 8.49
C VAL A 15 -2.78 -10.79 7.99
N PHE A 16 -2.34 -10.26 6.86
CA PHE A 16 -2.94 -9.12 6.18
C PHE A 16 -4.08 -9.57 5.27
N VAL A 17 -5.24 -8.95 5.48
CA VAL A 17 -6.47 -9.15 4.70
C VAL A 17 -7.01 -7.82 4.17
N HIS A 18 -7.96 -7.90 3.24
CA HIS A 18 -8.41 -6.75 2.46
C HIS A 18 -9.71 -6.10 2.94
N SER A 19 -10.34 -6.64 4.00
CA SER A 19 -11.53 -6.01 4.58
C SER A 19 -11.64 -6.25 6.08
N ARG A 20 -12.35 -5.34 6.75
CA ARG A 20 -12.67 -5.41 8.20
C ARG A 20 -13.50 -6.64 8.55
N LYS A 21 -14.34 -7.11 7.63
CA LYS A 21 -15.14 -8.32 7.85
C LYS A 21 -14.28 -9.58 7.69
N ASP A 22 -13.30 -9.53 6.79
CA ASP A 22 -12.39 -10.65 6.56
C ASP A 22 -11.37 -10.85 7.69
N THR A 23 -11.09 -9.82 8.51
CA THR A 23 -10.23 -9.99 9.69
C THR A 23 -10.84 -10.98 10.68
N GLY A 24 -12.09 -10.77 11.07
CA GLY A 24 -12.82 -11.67 11.98
C GLY A 24 -12.99 -13.07 11.38
N LYS A 25 -13.51 -13.15 10.15
CA LYS A 25 -13.72 -14.44 9.46
C LYS A 25 -12.44 -15.26 9.31
N THR A 26 -11.33 -14.61 8.98
CA THR A 26 -10.05 -15.31 8.84
C THR A 26 -9.55 -15.77 10.20
N ALA A 27 -9.65 -14.94 11.24
CA ALA A 27 -9.28 -15.32 12.59
C ALA A 27 -10.10 -16.53 13.08
N GLU A 28 -11.42 -16.52 12.91
CA GLU A 28 -12.30 -17.65 13.24
C GLU A 28 -11.92 -18.91 12.47
N ARG A 29 -11.71 -18.80 11.15
CA ARG A 29 -11.31 -19.94 10.32
C ARG A 29 -9.95 -20.51 10.72
N LEU A 30 -9.01 -19.67 11.16
CA LEU A 30 -7.73 -20.12 11.69
C LEU A 30 -7.90 -20.91 13.00
N VAL A 31 -8.81 -20.49 13.89
CA VAL A 31 -9.16 -21.25 15.11
C VAL A 31 -9.75 -22.61 14.74
N GLU A 32 -10.69 -22.65 13.80
CA GLU A 32 -11.31 -23.89 13.34
C GLU A 32 -10.28 -24.88 12.77
N LEU A 33 -9.43 -24.41 11.85
CA LEU A 33 -8.37 -25.22 11.26
C LEU A 33 -7.38 -25.73 12.32
N ALA A 34 -6.99 -24.87 13.27
CA ALA A 34 -6.13 -25.28 14.37
C ALA A 34 -6.78 -26.36 15.26
N ARG A 35 -8.10 -26.33 15.41
CA ARG A 35 -8.87 -27.35 16.15
C ARG A 35 -8.94 -28.67 15.37
N GLU A 36 -9.23 -28.59 14.07
CA GLU A 36 -9.28 -29.75 13.16
C GLU A 36 -7.94 -30.50 13.13
N GLU A 37 -6.82 -29.77 13.19
CA GLU A 37 -5.47 -30.33 13.15
C GLU A 37 -4.85 -30.62 14.55
N ASN A 38 -5.60 -30.45 15.64
CA ASN A 38 -5.10 -30.57 17.02
C ASN A 38 -3.84 -29.72 17.33
N ASN A 39 -3.75 -28.53 16.74
CA ASN A 39 -2.62 -27.61 16.86
C ASN A 39 -2.96 -26.34 17.66
N LEU A 40 -4.11 -26.28 18.33
CA LEU A 40 -4.57 -25.12 19.12
C LEU A 40 -3.57 -24.69 20.19
N GLU A 41 -2.89 -25.64 20.83
CA GLU A 41 -1.90 -25.38 21.88
C GLU A 41 -0.72 -24.52 21.38
N LEU A 42 -0.41 -24.56 20.07
CA LEU A 42 0.66 -23.76 19.48
C LEU A 42 0.36 -22.25 19.47
N PHE A 43 -0.93 -21.90 19.52
CA PHE A 43 -1.38 -20.50 19.52
C PHE A 43 -1.56 -19.97 20.94
N GLN A 44 -1.92 -20.86 21.87
CA GLN A 44 -2.20 -20.49 23.24
C GLN A 44 -0.92 -20.05 23.96
N ASN A 45 -1.07 -19.08 24.87
CA ASN A 45 0.04 -18.57 25.64
C ASN A 45 -0.33 -18.44 27.13
N GLU A 46 -1.11 -19.41 27.62
CA GLU A 46 -1.59 -19.47 29.01
C GLU A 46 -0.45 -19.56 30.04
N THR A 47 0.72 -20.02 29.61
CA THR A 47 1.94 -20.10 30.42
C THR A 47 2.54 -18.73 30.74
N HIS A 48 2.07 -17.65 30.11
CA HIS A 48 2.58 -16.30 30.38
C HIS A 48 2.23 -15.87 31.82
N PRO A 49 3.19 -15.39 32.64
CA PRO A 49 2.95 -15.08 34.06
C PRO A 49 1.81 -14.08 34.32
N GLN A 50 1.58 -13.15 33.39
CA GLN A 50 0.54 -12.12 33.49
C GLN A 50 -0.76 -12.48 32.74
N PHE A 51 -0.87 -13.68 32.17
CA PHE A 51 -1.99 -14.06 31.30
C PHE A 51 -3.35 -13.83 31.99
N GLN A 52 -3.51 -14.28 33.24
CA GLN A 52 -4.78 -14.14 33.97
C GLN A 52 -5.15 -12.69 34.29
N LEU A 53 -4.17 -11.83 34.58
CA LEU A 53 -4.41 -10.41 34.83
C LEU A 53 -4.88 -9.73 33.54
N ILE A 54 -4.18 -9.99 32.44
CA ILE A 54 -4.45 -9.39 31.15
C ILE A 54 -5.77 -9.93 30.57
N LYS A 55 -6.07 -11.22 30.76
CA LYS A 55 -7.37 -11.80 30.41
C LYS A 55 -8.51 -11.01 31.05
N LYS A 56 -8.41 -10.67 32.34
CA LYS A 56 -9.42 -9.82 33.02
C LYS A 56 -9.55 -8.43 32.40
N GLU A 57 -8.47 -7.86 31.85
CA GLU A 57 -8.52 -6.59 31.13
C GLU A 57 -9.19 -6.75 29.76
N VAL A 58 -8.83 -7.80 29.01
CA VAL A 58 -9.43 -8.11 27.70
C VAL A 58 -10.94 -8.33 27.84
N MET A 59 -11.38 -9.07 28.86
CA MET A 59 -12.81 -9.30 29.13
C MET A 59 -13.63 -8.02 29.39
N LYS A 60 -12.98 -6.88 29.70
CA LYS A 60 -13.66 -5.57 29.85
C LYS A 60 -13.85 -4.86 28.51
N SER A 61 -13.20 -5.30 27.43
CA SER A 61 -13.38 -4.72 26.11
C SER A 61 -14.83 -4.89 25.64
N ARG A 62 -15.33 -3.88 24.91
CA ARG A 62 -16.64 -3.93 24.26
C ARG A 62 -16.61 -4.72 22.95
N ASN A 63 -15.41 -5.02 22.44
CA ASN A 63 -15.25 -5.77 21.21
C ASN A 63 -15.34 -7.28 21.49
N LYS A 64 -16.51 -7.85 21.20
CA LYS A 64 -16.78 -9.29 21.41
C LYS A 64 -15.88 -10.20 20.57
N GLU A 65 -15.49 -9.78 19.37
CA GLU A 65 -14.59 -10.57 18.51
C GLU A 65 -13.19 -10.67 19.14
N LEU A 66 -12.64 -9.55 19.63
CA LEU A 66 -11.36 -9.54 20.34
C LEU A 66 -11.40 -10.45 21.58
N VAL A 67 -12.47 -10.34 22.37
CA VAL A 67 -12.66 -11.15 23.57
C VAL A 67 -12.72 -12.65 23.25
N GLY A 68 -13.50 -13.04 22.24
CA GLY A 68 -13.66 -14.45 21.85
C GLY A 68 -12.41 -15.08 21.23
N LEU A 69 -11.55 -14.28 20.60
CA LEU A 69 -10.34 -14.77 19.94
C LEU A 69 -9.12 -14.84 20.87
N PHE A 70 -9.07 -14.01 21.91
CA PHE A 70 -7.91 -13.88 22.81
C PHE A 70 -7.48 -15.22 23.45
N ASP A 71 -8.44 -16.02 23.91
CA ASP A 71 -8.15 -17.33 24.53
C ASP A 71 -7.52 -18.33 23.54
N ASN A 72 -7.70 -18.12 22.24
CA ASN A 72 -7.06 -18.91 21.20
C ASN A 72 -5.70 -18.30 20.76
N GLY A 73 -5.22 -17.25 21.43
CA GLY A 73 -3.97 -16.57 21.07
C GLY A 73 -4.01 -15.82 19.75
N ILE A 74 -5.21 -15.50 19.26
CA ILE A 74 -5.45 -14.79 18.00
C ILE A 74 -6.07 -13.42 18.29
N GLY A 75 -5.62 -12.39 17.58
CA GLY A 75 -6.21 -11.05 17.64
C GLY A 75 -6.62 -10.54 16.27
N ILE A 76 -7.41 -9.47 16.26
CA ILE A 76 -7.80 -8.73 15.06
C ILE A 76 -7.42 -7.25 15.17
N HIS A 77 -7.05 -6.62 14.05
CA HIS A 77 -6.78 -5.18 14.01
C HIS A 77 -7.26 -4.53 12.72
N HIS A 78 -8.17 -3.59 12.84
CA HIS A 78 -8.62 -2.77 11.71
C HIS A 78 -9.14 -1.41 12.16
N ALA A 79 -9.18 -0.45 11.23
CA ALA A 79 -9.61 0.93 11.50
C ALA A 79 -11.06 1.07 12.03
N GLY A 80 -11.89 0.04 11.84
CA GLY A 80 -13.25 -0.02 12.41
C GLY A 80 -13.34 -0.30 13.92
N MET A 81 -12.25 -0.72 14.56
CA MET A 81 -12.21 -0.94 16.01
C MET A 81 -12.03 0.39 16.76
N LEU A 82 -12.55 0.45 17.99
CA LEU A 82 -12.29 1.57 18.89
C LEU A 82 -10.78 1.73 19.11
N ARG A 83 -10.33 2.98 19.28
CA ARG A 83 -8.90 3.28 19.49
C ARG A 83 -8.33 2.52 20.70
N ALA A 84 -9.11 2.39 21.77
CA ALA A 84 -8.73 1.65 22.96
C ALA A 84 -8.49 0.15 22.65
N ASP A 85 -9.36 -0.48 21.87
CA ASP A 85 -9.22 -1.91 21.51
C ASP A 85 -8.05 -2.15 20.54
N ARG A 86 -7.77 -1.19 19.65
CA ARG A 86 -6.59 -1.23 18.78
C ARG A 86 -5.30 -1.17 19.59
N ALA A 87 -5.20 -0.19 20.50
CA ALA A 87 -4.05 -0.05 21.38
C ALA A 87 -3.86 -1.27 22.30
N LEU A 88 -4.96 -1.83 22.80
CA LEU A 88 -4.94 -3.08 23.56
C LEU A 88 -4.37 -4.22 22.72
N THR A 89 -4.90 -4.44 21.51
CA THR A 89 -4.43 -5.51 20.62
C THR A 89 -2.95 -5.36 20.24
N GLU A 90 -2.51 -4.14 19.94
CA GLU A 90 -1.11 -3.82 19.65
C GLU A 90 -0.19 -4.19 20.83
N ARG A 91 -0.59 -3.84 22.07
CA ARG A 91 0.15 -4.19 23.28
C ARG A 91 0.18 -5.71 23.50
N LEU A 92 -0.97 -6.39 23.38
CA LEU A 92 -1.06 -7.85 23.54
C LEU A 92 -0.17 -8.60 22.55
N PHE A 93 -0.08 -8.12 21.31
CA PHE A 93 0.82 -8.70 20.32
C PHE A 93 2.29 -8.37 20.63
N SER A 94 2.61 -7.13 20.99
CA SER A 94 3.98 -6.75 21.38
C SER A 94 4.51 -7.55 22.57
N ASP A 95 3.65 -7.84 23.55
CA ASP A 95 3.98 -8.59 24.76
C ASP A 95 4.00 -10.12 24.51
N GLY A 96 3.74 -10.56 23.28
CA GLY A 96 3.80 -11.98 22.90
C GLY A 96 2.55 -12.80 23.25
N LEU A 97 1.52 -12.21 23.87
CA LEU A 97 0.30 -12.91 24.28
C LEU A 97 -0.55 -13.36 23.10
N LEU A 98 -0.49 -12.63 21.99
CA LEU A 98 -1.08 -13.02 20.72
C LEU A 98 0.00 -13.62 19.81
N LYS A 99 -0.18 -14.87 19.39
CA LYS A 99 0.70 -15.52 18.41
C LYS A 99 0.36 -15.14 16.99
N VAL A 100 -0.91 -14.89 16.71
CA VAL A 100 -1.37 -14.46 15.39
C VAL A 100 -2.20 -13.19 15.49
N LEU A 101 -1.89 -12.22 14.64
CA LEU A 101 -2.67 -11.00 14.48
C LEU A 101 -3.20 -10.91 13.05
N VAL A 102 -4.52 -10.92 12.89
CA VAL A 102 -5.16 -10.71 11.58
C VAL A 102 -5.52 -9.24 11.42
N CYS A 103 -4.99 -8.56 10.41
CA CYS A 103 -5.12 -7.12 10.27
C CYS A 103 -5.37 -6.65 8.83
N THR A 104 -5.85 -5.41 8.70
CA THR A 104 -5.92 -4.74 7.39
C THR A 104 -4.63 -3.98 7.06
N ALA A 105 -4.37 -3.73 5.78
CA ALA A 105 -3.18 -3.03 5.28
C ALA A 105 -2.87 -1.69 5.98
N THR A 106 -3.89 -1.01 6.54
CA THR A 106 -3.72 0.22 7.33
C THR A 106 -2.75 0.09 8.51
N LEU A 107 -2.60 -1.11 9.09
CA LEU A 107 -1.66 -1.34 10.20
C LEU A 107 -0.22 -1.12 9.74
N ALA A 108 0.13 -1.57 8.53
CA ALA A 108 1.49 -1.47 8.00
C ALA A 108 1.94 -0.01 7.82
N TRP A 109 1.00 0.91 7.62
CA TRP A 109 1.25 2.35 7.47
C TRP A 109 1.27 3.10 8.80
N GLY A 110 0.40 2.72 9.75
CA GLY A 110 0.10 3.53 10.93
C GLY A 110 0.83 3.15 12.21
N VAL A 111 1.40 1.95 12.31
CA VAL A 111 1.94 1.43 13.57
C VAL A 111 3.26 0.71 13.33
N ASN A 112 4.24 0.92 14.21
CA ASN A 112 5.51 0.20 14.20
C ASN A 112 5.42 -1.10 15.02
N LEU A 113 4.70 -2.09 14.49
CA LEU A 113 4.55 -3.40 15.11
C LEU A 113 5.15 -4.47 14.18
N PRO A 114 6.38 -4.95 14.43
CA PRO A 114 6.99 -6.01 13.64
C PRO A 114 6.53 -7.40 14.09
N ALA A 115 6.58 -8.38 13.19
CA ALA A 115 6.35 -9.79 13.47
C ALA A 115 7.41 -10.62 12.73
N HIS A 116 7.77 -11.79 13.24
CA HIS A 116 8.72 -12.65 12.54
C HIS A 116 8.20 -13.04 11.14
N THR A 117 6.94 -13.49 11.08
CA THR A 117 6.29 -13.91 9.84
C THR A 117 5.15 -12.97 9.47
N VAL A 118 5.06 -12.60 8.20
CA VAL A 118 3.97 -11.79 7.66
C VAL A 118 3.35 -12.50 6.46
N VAL A 119 2.04 -12.59 6.43
CA VAL A 119 1.26 -13.27 5.39
C VAL A 119 0.29 -12.29 4.75
N ILE A 120 0.32 -12.16 3.43
CA ILE A 120 -0.68 -11.43 2.65
C ILE A 120 -1.67 -12.45 2.10
N LYS A 121 -2.90 -12.47 2.65
CA LYS A 121 -3.96 -13.38 2.23
C LYS A 121 -4.77 -12.76 1.09
N GLY A 122 -4.53 -13.24 -0.13
CA GLY A 122 -5.13 -12.70 -1.34
C GLY A 122 -4.44 -11.41 -1.78
N THR A 123 -4.59 -11.03 -3.04
CA THR A 123 -3.98 -9.80 -3.58
C THR A 123 -4.95 -8.97 -4.40
N GLN A 124 -6.26 -9.15 -4.16
CA GLN A 124 -7.32 -8.39 -4.81
C GLN A 124 -8.04 -7.53 -3.78
N ILE A 125 -8.15 -6.24 -4.10
CA ILE A 125 -8.82 -5.22 -3.31
C ILE A 125 -9.90 -4.56 -4.15
N TYR A 126 -11.06 -4.31 -3.55
CA TYR A 126 -12.13 -3.59 -4.22
C TYR A 126 -11.80 -2.09 -4.20
N ASP A 127 -11.79 -1.45 -5.36
CA ASP A 127 -11.60 -0.01 -5.50
C ASP A 127 -12.90 0.66 -5.94
N PRO A 128 -13.60 1.36 -5.02
CA PRO A 128 -14.84 2.05 -5.35
C PRO A 128 -14.67 3.15 -6.40
N LYS A 129 -13.48 3.77 -6.52
CA LYS A 129 -13.22 4.83 -7.50
C LYS A 129 -13.07 4.27 -8.91
N ALA A 130 -12.45 3.09 -9.03
CA ALA A 130 -12.32 2.38 -10.29
C ALA A 130 -13.57 1.53 -10.64
N GLY A 131 -14.53 1.40 -9.71
CA GLY A 131 -15.75 0.63 -9.91
C GLY A 131 -15.53 -0.88 -10.02
N GLY A 132 -14.44 -1.41 -9.47
CA GLY A 132 -14.07 -2.80 -9.68
C GLY A 132 -12.95 -3.31 -8.76
N TRP A 133 -12.60 -4.58 -8.96
CA TRP A 133 -11.47 -5.19 -8.27
C TRP A 133 -10.16 -4.77 -8.94
N ARG A 134 -9.20 -4.39 -8.12
CA ARG A 134 -7.82 -4.14 -8.55
C ARG A 134 -6.84 -4.96 -7.76
N ASP A 135 -5.63 -5.02 -8.28
CA ASP A 135 -4.54 -5.73 -7.62
C ASP A 135 -3.93 -4.88 -6.50
N LEU A 136 -3.45 -5.57 -5.47
CA LEU A 136 -2.71 -4.97 -4.37
C LEU A 136 -1.43 -4.35 -4.94
N GLY A 137 -1.22 -3.06 -4.65
CA GLY A 137 -0.10 -2.31 -5.18
C GLY A 137 1.22 -2.74 -4.54
N MET A 138 2.32 -2.56 -5.27
CA MET A 138 3.64 -2.97 -4.78
C MET A 138 4.06 -2.21 -3.51
N LEU A 139 3.70 -0.94 -3.38
CA LEU A 139 3.97 -0.16 -2.17
C LEU A 139 3.31 -0.79 -0.94
N ASP A 140 2.06 -1.26 -1.07
CA ASP A 140 1.37 -1.93 0.04
C ASP A 140 2.05 -3.27 0.38
N VAL A 141 2.44 -4.05 -0.64
CA VAL A 141 3.19 -5.29 -0.45
C VAL A 141 4.51 -5.04 0.27
N MET A 142 5.31 -4.08 -0.19
CA MET A 142 6.58 -3.71 0.43
C MET A 142 6.41 -3.20 1.84
N GLN A 143 5.40 -2.37 2.10
CA GLN A 143 5.13 -1.83 3.42
C GLN A 143 4.72 -2.93 4.41
N ILE A 144 3.92 -3.91 3.95
CA ILE A 144 3.54 -5.09 4.73
C ILE A 144 4.76 -5.98 4.99
N PHE A 145 5.55 -6.27 3.96
CA PHE A 145 6.77 -7.10 4.10
C PHE A 145 7.84 -6.42 4.95
N GLY A 146 7.89 -5.09 5.00
CA GLY A 146 8.74 -4.35 5.93
C GLY A 146 8.37 -4.56 7.41
N ARG A 147 7.24 -5.21 7.70
CA ARG A 147 6.89 -5.65 9.07
C ARG A 147 7.40 -7.06 9.40
N ALA A 148 7.96 -7.78 8.43
CA ALA A 148 8.55 -9.10 8.64
C ALA A 148 9.95 -8.98 9.23
N GLY A 149 10.21 -9.77 10.28
CA GLY A 149 11.43 -9.73 11.08
C GLY A 149 11.40 -8.64 12.15
N ARG A 150 11.58 -9.02 13.42
CA ARG A 150 11.73 -8.09 14.53
C ARG A 150 13.19 -7.67 14.66
N PRO A 151 13.53 -6.39 14.48
CA PRO A 151 14.88 -5.90 14.72
C PRO A 151 15.35 -6.29 16.12
N GLN A 152 16.58 -6.78 16.26
CA GLN A 152 17.21 -7.26 17.50
C GLN A 152 16.72 -8.63 18.04
N PHE A 153 15.53 -9.10 17.67
CA PHE A 153 14.99 -10.38 18.17
C PHE A 153 15.12 -11.53 17.18
N ASP A 154 14.95 -11.24 15.88
CA ASP A 154 14.93 -12.28 14.85
C ASP A 154 16.18 -12.18 13.95
N LYS A 155 16.76 -13.32 13.58
CA LYS A 155 17.90 -13.39 12.64
C LYS A 155 17.46 -13.20 11.18
N SER A 156 16.20 -13.48 10.89
CA SER A 156 15.56 -13.37 9.59
C SER A 156 14.06 -13.12 9.77
N GLY A 157 13.41 -12.50 8.80
CA GLY A 157 11.96 -12.41 8.72
C GLY A 157 11.42 -13.25 7.55
N GLU A 158 10.17 -13.68 7.63
CA GLU A 158 9.50 -14.44 6.56
C GLU A 158 8.29 -13.67 6.02
N GLY A 159 8.29 -13.37 4.72
CA GLY A 159 7.16 -12.75 4.02
C GLY A 159 6.51 -13.76 3.07
N ILE A 160 5.19 -13.96 3.22
CA ILE A 160 4.41 -14.92 2.43
C ILE A 160 3.31 -14.15 1.69
N ILE A 161 3.20 -14.34 0.37
CA ILE A 161 2.07 -13.84 -0.43
C ILE A 161 1.26 -15.02 -0.94
N ILE A 162 -0.05 -14.95 -0.72
CA ILE A 162 -1.02 -15.89 -1.29
C ILE A 162 -1.79 -15.15 -2.37
N THR A 163 -1.56 -15.54 -3.63
CA THR A 163 -2.16 -14.92 -4.81
C THR A 163 -2.64 -15.98 -5.82
N SER A 164 -3.37 -15.57 -6.85
CA SER A 164 -3.74 -16.46 -7.94
C SER A 164 -2.51 -16.84 -8.77
N HIS A 165 -2.51 -18.04 -9.36
CA HIS A 165 -1.38 -18.53 -10.16
C HIS A 165 -0.99 -17.56 -11.28
N GLU A 166 -1.97 -16.95 -11.94
CA GLU A 166 -1.79 -15.96 -13.00
C GLU A 166 -0.98 -14.73 -12.55
N LYS A 167 -1.09 -14.33 -11.28
CA LYS A 167 -0.44 -13.13 -10.72
C LYS A 167 0.88 -13.42 -10.03
N LEU A 168 1.23 -14.69 -9.84
CA LEU A 168 2.46 -15.09 -9.17
C LEU A 168 3.69 -14.48 -9.86
N ALA A 169 3.77 -14.59 -11.19
CA ALA A 169 4.87 -14.03 -11.97
C ALA A 169 4.95 -12.50 -11.84
N HIS A 170 3.81 -11.82 -11.77
CA HIS A 170 3.74 -10.36 -11.58
C HIS A 170 4.35 -9.95 -10.24
N TYR A 171 3.91 -10.55 -9.12
CA TYR A 171 4.43 -10.23 -7.79
C TYR A 171 5.89 -10.66 -7.59
N LEU A 172 6.29 -11.80 -8.14
CA LEU A 172 7.70 -12.20 -8.14
C LEU A 172 8.56 -11.18 -8.87
N ARG A 173 8.17 -10.78 -10.09
CA ARG A 173 8.88 -9.76 -10.86
C ARG A 173 8.96 -8.45 -10.10
N LEU A 174 7.88 -8.01 -9.45
CA LEU A 174 7.85 -6.80 -8.65
C LEU A 174 8.82 -6.85 -7.45
N LEU A 175 8.99 -8.02 -6.83
CA LEU A 175 9.87 -8.22 -5.66
C LEU A 175 11.34 -8.43 -6.03
N THR A 176 11.61 -9.14 -7.12
CA THR A 176 12.98 -9.53 -7.51
C THR A 176 13.59 -8.58 -8.53
N SER A 177 12.77 -7.88 -9.31
CA SER A 177 13.24 -6.99 -10.35
C SER A 177 13.19 -5.56 -9.85
N GLN A 178 14.27 -4.81 -10.05
CA GLN A 178 14.22 -3.35 -9.98
C GLN A 178 13.38 -2.86 -11.16
N LEU A 179 12.05 -2.85 -11.05
CA LEU A 179 11.23 -2.20 -12.05
C LEU A 179 11.61 -0.72 -12.06
N PRO A 180 11.92 -0.14 -13.23
CA PRO A 180 12.19 1.27 -13.30
C PRO A 180 10.96 2.03 -12.81
N ILE A 181 11.17 2.96 -11.89
CA ILE A 181 10.10 3.85 -11.44
C ILE A 181 9.82 4.80 -12.61
N GLU A 182 8.61 4.72 -13.16
CA GLU A 182 8.16 5.57 -14.26
C GLU A 182 7.18 6.64 -13.75
N SER A 183 7.28 7.84 -14.33
CA SER A 183 6.37 8.94 -14.01
C SER A 183 4.95 8.69 -14.50
N GLN A 184 3.96 8.88 -13.62
CA GLN A 184 2.53 8.87 -13.93
C GLN A 184 1.95 10.28 -14.16
N PHE A 185 2.80 11.31 -14.15
CA PHE A 185 2.40 12.72 -14.15
C PHE A 185 1.62 13.15 -15.41
N ILE A 186 1.79 12.44 -16.53
CA ILE A 186 1.08 12.75 -17.78
C ILE A 186 -0.45 12.68 -17.61
N ASN A 187 -0.94 11.81 -16.72
CA ASN A 187 -2.37 11.64 -16.45
C ASN A 187 -2.97 12.81 -15.68
N SER A 188 -2.17 13.51 -14.87
CA SER A 188 -2.58 14.65 -14.04
C SER A 188 -1.99 15.98 -14.51
N LEU A 189 -1.33 16.00 -15.69
CA LEU A 189 -0.66 17.18 -16.22
C LEU A 189 -1.61 18.38 -16.34
N LYS A 190 -2.85 18.14 -16.78
CA LYS A 190 -3.87 19.19 -16.95
C LYS A 190 -4.22 19.86 -15.63
N ASP A 191 -4.55 19.06 -14.62
CA ASP A 191 -4.95 19.57 -13.30
C ASP A 191 -3.79 20.33 -12.63
N ASN A 192 -2.57 19.79 -12.73
CA ASN A 192 -1.39 20.43 -12.16
C ASN A 192 -1.00 21.71 -12.90
N LEU A 193 -1.10 21.73 -14.24
CA LEU A 193 -0.88 22.95 -15.02
C LEU A 193 -1.89 24.05 -14.65
N ASN A 194 -3.16 23.68 -14.50
CA ASN A 194 -4.20 24.61 -14.07
C ASN A 194 -3.90 25.21 -12.69
N ALA A 195 -3.39 24.40 -11.76
CA ALA A 195 -3.00 24.86 -10.43
C ALA A 195 -1.87 25.90 -10.48
N GLU A 196 -0.83 25.68 -11.29
CA GLU A 196 0.27 26.64 -11.44
C GLU A 196 -0.19 27.95 -12.11
N VAL A 197 -1.09 27.88 -13.09
CA VAL A 197 -1.69 29.07 -13.71
C VAL A 197 -2.53 29.85 -12.69
N ALA A 198 -3.32 29.16 -11.87
CA ALA A 198 -4.12 29.78 -10.81
C ALA A 198 -3.26 30.41 -9.69
N LEU A 199 -2.10 29.82 -9.39
CA LEU A 199 -1.12 30.38 -8.46
C LEU A 199 -0.33 31.56 -9.05
N GLY A 200 -0.38 31.76 -10.36
CA GLY A 200 0.39 32.79 -11.07
C GLY A 200 1.88 32.48 -11.20
N THR A 201 2.30 31.25 -10.90
CA THR A 201 3.70 30.78 -11.08
C THR A 201 4.02 30.51 -12.55
N VAL A 202 3.00 30.20 -13.35
CA VAL A 202 3.10 29.93 -14.79
C VAL A 202 2.09 30.77 -15.54
N THR A 203 2.57 31.69 -16.39
CA THR A 203 1.71 32.66 -17.10
C THR A 203 1.69 32.45 -18.61
N ASN A 204 2.57 31.60 -19.14
CA ASN A 204 2.69 31.35 -20.58
C ASN A 204 3.30 29.98 -20.88
N VAL A 205 3.20 29.55 -22.15
CA VAL A 205 3.69 28.24 -22.61
C VAL A 205 5.19 28.06 -22.35
N LYS A 206 6.00 29.13 -22.44
CA LYS A 206 7.45 29.04 -22.20
C LYS A 206 7.75 28.73 -20.74
N GLU A 207 7.08 29.42 -19.81
CA GLU A 207 7.16 29.15 -18.37
C GLU A 207 6.65 27.75 -18.03
N ALA A 208 5.54 27.32 -18.64
CA ALA A 208 5.03 25.95 -18.46
C ALA A 208 6.00 24.88 -18.96
N CYS A 209 6.71 25.11 -20.08
CA CYS A 209 7.75 24.19 -20.55
C CYS A 209 8.93 24.13 -19.56
N ALA A 210 9.33 25.28 -19.00
CA ALA A 210 10.36 25.34 -17.97
C ALA A 210 9.93 24.58 -16.71
N TRP A 211 8.70 24.80 -16.23
CA TRP A 211 8.08 24.07 -15.12
C TRP A 211 8.07 22.56 -15.37
N LEU A 212 7.61 22.12 -16.54
CA LEU A 212 7.61 20.71 -16.93
C LEU A 212 9.03 20.13 -16.92
N GLY A 213 10.04 20.92 -17.26
CA GLY A 213 11.46 20.56 -17.21
C GLY A 213 11.98 20.22 -15.80
N TYR A 214 11.37 20.73 -14.74
CA TYR A 214 11.71 20.39 -13.35
C TYR A 214 11.02 19.13 -12.84
N THR A 215 10.10 18.54 -13.63
CA THR A 215 9.34 17.37 -13.19
C THR A 215 10.10 16.07 -13.38
N TYR A 216 9.75 15.06 -12.57
CA TYR A 216 10.24 13.70 -12.77
C TYR A 216 9.85 13.12 -14.14
N LEU A 217 8.72 13.56 -14.72
CA LEU A 217 8.30 13.17 -16.07
C LEU A 217 9.35 13.51 -17.12
N PHE A 218 9.88 14.73 -17.10
CA PHE A 218 10.87 15.16 -18.09
C PHE A 218 12.17 14.37 -18.00
N ILE A 219 12.64 14.10 -16.77
CA ILE A 219 13.83 13.27 -16.54
C ILE A 219 13.61 11.86 -17.12
N ARG A 220 12.44 11.25 -16.86
CA ARG A 220 12.12 9.92 -17.37
C ARG A 220 11.92 9.89 -18.88
N MET A 221 11.33 10.92 -19.48
CA MET A 221 11.23 11.06 -20.95
C MET A 221 12.60 11.08 -21.62
N LYS A 222 13.61 11.68 -21.00
CA LYS A 222 14.99 11.68 -21.52
C LYS A 222 15.70 10.34 -21.35
N MET A 223 15.47 9.66 -20.23
CA MET A 223 16.13 8.37 -19.93
C MET A 223 15.48 7.17 -20.62
N ASN A 224 14.16 7.20 -20.81
CA ASN A 224 13.39 6.11 -21.44
C ASN A 224 12.30 6.68 -22.36
N PRO A 225 12.66 7.29 -23.51
CA PRO A 225 11.70 7.99 -24.39
C PRO A 225 10.57 7.10 -24.91
N LEU A 226 10.88 5.83 -25.21
CA LEU A 226 9.93 4.87 -25.74
C LEU A 226 8.75 4.61 -24.80
N ALA A 227 8.98 4.59 -23.49
CA ALA A 227 7.91 4.41 -22.50
C ALA A 227 6.88 5.54 -22.50
N TYR A 228 7.23 6.70 -23.07
CA TYR A 228 6.39 7.88 -23.18
C TYR A 228 5.88 8.13 -24.61
N GLY A 229 6.02 7.15 -25.51
CA GLY A 229 5.59 7.28 -26.90
C GLY A 229 6.41 8.30 -27.69
N ILE A 230 7.70 8.43 -27.36
CA ILE A 230 8.67 9.26 -28.09
C ILE A 230 9.57 8.33 -28.89
N GLY A 231 9.51 8.42 -30.22
CA GLY A 231 10.37 7.63 -31.10
C GLY A 231 11.84 8.08 -31.01
N TRP A 232 12.78 7.17 -31.32
CA TRP A 232 14.20 7.53 -31.36
C TRP A 232 14.51 8.64 -32.37
N ASP A 233 13.80 8.67 -33.50
CA ASP A 233 13.93 9.72 -34.51
C ASP A 233 13.57 11.11 -33.94
N GLU A 234 12.53 11.19 -33.09
CA GLU A 234 12.15 12.43 -32.39
C GLU A 234 13.25 12.88 -31.42
N VAL A 235 13.89 11.93 -30.72
CA VAL A 235 14.97 12.23 -29.76
C VAL A 235 16.23 12.70 -30.49
N VAL A 236 16.55 12.12 -31.64
CA VAL A 236 17.69 12.54 -32.47
C VAL A 236 17.45 13.94 -33.05
N ALA A 237 16.23 14.22 -33.49
CA ALA A 237 15.86 15.54 -34.03
C ALA A 237 15.78 16.64 -32.95
N ASP A 238 15.33 16.29 -31.74
CA ASP A 238 15.23 17.21 -30.59
C ASP A 238 15.74 16.54 -29.30
N PRO A 239 17.07 16.52 -29.08
CA PRO A 239 17.67 15.93 -27.88
C PRO A 239 17.24 16.62 -26.58
N SER A 240 16.78 17.88 -26.68
CA SER A 240 16.30 18.65 -25.54
C SER A 240 14.86 18.30 -25.15
N LEU A 241 14.10 17.64 -26.04
CA LEU A 241 12.66 17.37 -25.97
C LEU A 241 11.80 18.64 -25.81
N SER A 242 12.32 19.80 -26.20
CA SER A 242 11.65 21.11 -26.12
C SER A 242 10.35 21.15 -26.94
N LEU A 243 10.34 20.54 -28.12
CA LEU A 243 9.18 20.46 -29.00
C LEU A 243 8.11 19.56 -28.39
N LYS A 244 8.53 18.43 -27.80
CA LYS A 244 7.61 17.51 -27.13
C LYS A 244 6.98 18.12 -25.87
N GLN A 245 7.77 18.83 -25.07
CA GLN A 245 7.27 19.59 -23.92
C GLN A 245 6.23 20.62 -24.35
N ARG A 246 6.54 21.41 -25.39
CA ARG A 246 5.61 22.41 -25.92
C ARG A 246 4.32 21.76 -26.42
N ALA A 247 4.39 20.62 -27.09
CA ALA A 247 3.21 19.88 -27.54
C ALA A 247 2.33 19.46 -26.35
N PHE A 248 2.91 18.82 -25.33
CA PHE A 248 2.16 18.40 -24.13
C PHE A 248 1.51 19.56 -23.39
N ILE A 249 2.23 20.68 -23.20
CA ILE A 249 1.67 21.88 -22.56
C ILE A 249 0.56 22.50 -23.41
N THR A 250 0.76 22.60 -24.73
CA THR A 250 -0.24 23.20 -25.64
C THR A 250 -1.52 22.37 -25.65
N ASP A 251 -1.41 21.05 -25.72
CA ASP A 251 -2.56 20.15 -25.70
C ASP A 251 -3.29 20.16 -24.35
N ALA A 252 -2.55 20.26 -23.24
CA ALA A 252 -3.14 20.44 -21.91
C ALA A 252 -3.87 21.79 -21.79
N ALA A 253 -3.25 22.89 -22.23
CA ALA A 253 -3.83 24.23 -22.20
C ALA A 253 -5.11 24.33 -23.06
N ARG A 254 -5.11 23.74 -24.26
CA ARG A 254 -6.31 23.62 -25.10
C ARG A 254 -7.45 22.88 -24.41
N ALA A 255 -7.13 21.78 -23.73
CA ALA A 255 -8.13 21.01 -23.00
C ALA A 255 -8.72 21.81 -21.82
N LEU A 256 -7.89 22.56 -21.09
CA LEU A 256 -8.31 23.40 -19.97
C LEU A 256 -9.13 24.62 -20.42
N ASP A 257 -8.76 25.26 -21.53
CA ASP A 257 -9.55 26.36 -22.12
C ASP A 257 -10.92 25.87 -22.61
N LYS A 258 -10.97 24.69 -23.25
CA LYS A 258 -12.23 24.04 -23.61
C LYS A 258 -13.10 23.72 -22.39
N ALA A 259 -12.47 23.33 -21.27
CA ALA A 259 -13.15 23.07 -20.01
C ALA A 259 -13.49 24.35 -19.21
N LYS A 260 -13.11 25.54 -19.71
CA LYS A 260 -13.27 26.85 -19.07
C LYS A 260 -12.60 26.95 -17.69
N MET A 261 -11.48 26.24 -17.49
CA MET A 261 -10.70 26.30 -16.24
C MET A 261 -9.61 27.38 -16.28
N MET A 262 -9.20 27.79 -17.48
CA MET A 262 -8.28 28.90 -17.76
C MET A 262 -8.59 29.45 -19.16
N ARG A 263 -8.03 30.59 -19.54
CA ARG A 263 -8.03 31.08 -20.92
C ARG A 263 -6.65 30.88 -21.54
N PHE A 264 -6.61 30.35 -22.76
CA PHE A 264 -5.37 30.15 -23.51
C PHE A 264 -5.42 30.93 -24.82
N ASP A 265 -4.52 31.90 -25.00
CA ASP A 265 -4.32 32.56 -26.29
C ASP A 265 -3.24 31.84 -27.09
N GLU A 266 -3.64 31.09 -28.12
CA GLU A 266 -2.70 30.32 -28.95
C GLU A 266 -1.70 31.20 -29.70
N LYS A 267 -2.05 32.46 -30.01
CA LYS A 267 -1.17 33.35 -30.78
C LYS A 267 -0.03 33.88 -29.93
N SER A 268 -0.33 34.35 -28.72
CA SER A 268 0.70 34.85 -27.80
C SER A 268 1.34 33.75 -26.96
N GLY A 269 0.66 32.61 -26.79
CA GLY A 269 1.06 31.55 -25.88
C GLY A 269 0.79 31.87 -24.40
N ASN A 270 -0.05 32.87 -24.11
CA ASN A 270 -0.32 33.31 -22.75
C ASN A 270 -1.51 32.58 -22.12
N PHE A 271 -1.44 32.45 -20.80
CA PHE A 271 -2.44 31.86 -19.94
C PHE A 271 -3.06 32.94 -19.06
N TYR A 272 -4.38 32.88 -18.88
CA TYR A 272 -5.09 33.75 -17.96
C TYR A 272 -5.99 32.91 -17.07
N CYS A 273 -5.96 33.18 -15.77
CA CYS A 273 -6.91 32.57 -14.83
C CYS A 273 -8.33 33.07 -15.16
N THR A 274 -9.30 32.16 -15.12
CA THR A 274 -10.74 32.48 -15.16
C THR A 274 -11.29 32.73 -13.78
#